data_AF-A0A521SL52-F1
#
_entry.id   AF-A0A521SL52-F1
#
_cell.length_a   1.000
_cell.length_b   1.000
_cell.length_c   1.000
_cell.angle_alpha   90.00
_cell.angle_beta   90.00
_cell.angle_gamma   90.00
#
_symmetry.space_group_name_H-M   'P 1'
#
loop_
_entity.id
_entity.type
_entity.pdbx_description
1 polymer ?
#
loop_
_entity_poly.entity_id
_entity_poly.type
_entity_poly.pdbx_seq_one_letter_code
_entity_poly.pdbx_strand_id
1 'polypeptide(L)'
;MPVVESRMKRSLNRKGLVIINTGNGKGKTTAALGLVLRAVGHRMRIMIVQFIKGNFRYGELRSIRRLAPNVELSPRGRGCITIVCGRPSKASEEEHRQAALEAFHYAKEVIQSNRYDIVVLDEITYLVNFGFLPVEQVLELIRTRPPHL
;
A
#
# COMPACT_ATOMS: atom_id res chain seq x y z
N MET A 1 -5.28 31.10 22.85
CA MET A 1 -6.17 29.96 22.50
C MET A 1 -5.62 28.67 23.13
N PRO A 2 -6.07 28.29 24.35
CA PRO A 2 -5.47 27.22 25.16
C PRO A 2 -5.58 25.81 24.55
N VAL A 3 -6.56 25.61 23.66
CA VAL A 3 -6.84 24.32 23.01
C VAL A 3 -5.77 23.95 21.95
N VAL A 4 -5.12 24.94 21.36
CA VAL A 4 -4.08 24.73 20.34
C VAL A 4 -2.78 24.26 20.99
N GLU A 5 -2.40 24.88 22.12
CA GLU A 5 -1.20 24.53 22.89
C GLU A 5 -1.30 23.13 23.53
N SER A 6 -2.49 22.71 23.97
CA SER A 6 -2.69 21.38 24.54
C SER A 6 -2.59 20.25 23.51
N ARG A 7 -2.93 20.52 22.23
CA ARG A 7 -2.71 19.58 21.12
C ARG A 7 -1.23 19.46 20.73
N MET A 8 -0.47 20.55 20.79
CA MET A 8 0.96 20.57 20.48
C MET A 8 1.79 19.77 21.50
N LYS A 9 1.46 19.84 22.80
CA LYS A 9 2.19 19.10 23.85
C LYS A 9 2.05 17.57 23.78
N ARG A 10 1.04 17.03 23.08
CA ARG A 10 0.85 15.57 22.90
C ARG A 10 1.74 14.94 21.80
N SER A 11 2.51 15.75 21.06
CA SER A 11 3.11 15.36 19.78
C SER A 11 4.65 15.29 19.78
N LEU A 12 5.29 14.97 20.91
CA LEU A 12 6.76 14.86 20.96
C LEU A 12 7.30 13.49 20.51
N ASN A 13 6.46 12.47 20.42
CA ASN A 13 6.84 11.17 19.84
C ASN A 13 6.27 11.03 18.42
N ARG A 14 7.13 10.85 17.42
CA ARG A 14 6.72 10.48 16.06
C ARG A 14 5.92 9.18 16.13
N LYS A 15 4.62 9.26 15.83
CA LYS A 15 3.70 8.12 15.77
C LYS A 15 3.35 7.83 14.31
N GLY A 16 3.49 6.56 13.94
CA GLY A 16 3.07 6.03 12.65
C GLY A 16 1.56 6.02 12.47
N LEU A 17 1.09 6.34 11.27
CA LEU A 17 -0.33 6.54 10.96
C LEU A 17 -0.78 5.58 9.86
N VAL A 18 -2.01 5.10 9.98
CA VAL A 18 -2.67 4.31 8.93
C VAL A 18 -3.60 5.21 8.16
N ILE A 19 -3.38 5.30 6.85
CA ILE A 19 -4.19 6.10 5.94
C ILE A 19 -4.90 5.15 4.98
N ILE A 20 -6.22 5.25 4.93
CA ILE A 20 -7.05 4.43 4.04
C ILE A 20 -7.69 5.34 3.00
N ASN A 21 -7.25 5.18 1.74
CA ASN A 21 -7.87 5.83 0.60
C ASN A 21 -8.86 4.87 -0.05
N THR A 22 -10.16 5.05 0.22
CA THR A 22 -11.24 4.18 -0.29
C THR A 22 -12.31 4.97 -1.05
N GLY A 23 -13.30 4.28 -1.60
CA GLY A 23 -14.39 4.83 -2.39
C GLY A 23 -14.31 4.52 -3.88
N ASN A 24 -15.41 4.71 -4.60
CA ASN A 24 -15.52 4.35 -6.02
C ASN A 24 -14.91 5.39 -6.97
N GLY A 25 -14.59 6.58 -6.46
CA GLY A 25 -13.95 7.64 -7.23
C GLY A 25 -12.53 7.30 -7.69
N LYS A 26 -12.11 7.92 -8.80
CA LYS A 26 -10.70 7.96 -9.22
C LYS A 26 -9.90 8.82 -8.23
N GLY A 27 -8.64 8.46 -8.01
CA GLY A 27 -7.71 9.26 -7.20
C GLY A 27 -7.16 8.60 -5.94
N LYS A 28 -7.61 7.40 -5.56
CA LYS A 28 -7.07 6.66 -4.39
C LYS A 28 -5.56 6.43 -4.50
N THR A 29 -5.14 5.83 -5.61
CA THR A 29 -3.72 5.60 -5.91
C THR A 29 -2.99 6.92 -6.09
N THR A 30 -3.56 7.89 -6.80
CA THR A 30 -2.95 9.21 -7.00
C THR A 30 -2.70 9.94 -5.67
N ALA A 31 -3.63 9.87 -4.72
CA ALA A 31 -3.48 10.44 -3.38
C ALA A 31 -2.33 9.76 -2.60
N ALA A 32 -2.24 8.43 -2.68
CA ALA A 32 -1.11 7.70 -2.10
C ALA A 32 0.22 8.11 -2.75
N LEU A 33 0.27 8.27 -4.07
CA LEU A 33 1.48 8.70 -4.77
C LEU A 33 1.86 10.15 -4.46
N GLY A 34 0.90 11.04 -4.25
CA GLY A 34 1.17 12.40 -3.76
C GLY A 34 1.86 12.39 -2.38
N LEU A 35 1.43 11.50 -1.48
CA LEU A 35 2.11 11.29 -0.20
C LEU A 35 3.53 10.78 -0.38
N VAL A 36 3.74 9.81 -1.28
CA VAL A 36 5.07 9.27 -1.61
C VAL A 36 5.99 10.39 -2.12
N LEU A 37 5.53 11.21 -3.07
CA LEU A 37 6.30 12.33 -3.60
C LEU A 37 6.73 13.31 -2.52
N ARG A 38 5.81 13.66 -1.60
CA ARG A 38 6.13 14.51 -0.45
C ARG A 38 7.18 13.88 0.45
N ALA A 39 7.04 12.59 0.76
CA ALA A 39 7.95 11.86 1.64
C ALA A 39 9.37 11.76 1.05
N VAL A 40 9.48 11.55 -0.27
CA VAL A 40 10.77 11.57 -0.98
C VAL A 40 11.46 12.92 -0.84
N GLY A 41 10.73 14.03 -0.90
CA GLY A 41 11.28 15.37 -0.63
C GLY A 41 11.92 15.50 0.76
N HIS A 42 11.48 14.68 1.73
CA HIS A 42 12.05 14.59 3.08
C HIS A 42 13.04 13.43 3.24
N ARG A 43 13.54 12.85 2.14
CA ARG A 43 14.52 11.75 2.11
C ARG A 43 14.08 10.48 2.84
N MET A 44 12.77 10.27 2.98
CA MET A 44 12.22 9.05 3.57
C MET A 44 12.45 7.86 2.62
N ARG A 45 12.44 6.64 3.16
CA ARG A 45 12.45 5.38 2.41
C ARG A 45 11.04 4.83 2.30
N ILE A 46 10.61 4.52 1.09
CA ILE A 46 9.24 4.09 0.79
C ILE A 46 9.27 2.72 0.11
N MET A 47 8.39 1.82 0.53
CA MET A 47 8.04 0.61 -0.21
C MET A 47 6.60 0.68 -0.70
N ILE A 48 6.37 0.38 -1.97
CA ILE A 48 5.03 0.22 -2.56
C ILE A 48 4.86 -1.24 -2.96
N VAL A 49 3.94 -1.94 -2.30
CA VAL A 49 3.53 -3.31 -2.65
C VAL A 49 2.22 -3.24 -3.42
N GLN A 50 2.20 -3.71 -4.67
CA GLN A 50 0.99 -3.74 -5.49
C GLN A 50 0.43 -5.16 -5.58
N PHE A 51 -0.78 -5.33 -5.07
CA PHE A 51 -1.45 -6.62 -4.96
C PHE A 51 -2.13 -7.07 -6.25
N ILE A 52 -2.60 -6.12 -7.06
CA ILE A 52 -3.16 -6.37 -8.39
C ILE A 52 -2.28 -5.69 -9.42
N LYS A 53 -1.87 -6.44 -10.45
CA LYS A 53 -1.16 -5.88 -11.59
C LYS A 53 -2.21 -5.31 -12.54
N GLY A 54 -2.61 -4.06 -12.29
CA GLY A 54 -3.38 -3.30 -13.25
C GLY A 54 -2.63 -3.29 -14.59
N ASN A 55 -3.32 -3.60 -15.69
CA ASN A 55 -2.70 -3.60 -17.03
C ASN A 55 -2.51 -2.16 -17.58
N PHE A 56 -2.40 -1.20 -16.67
CA PHE A 56 -2.45 0.20 -16.99
C PHE A 56 -1.04 0.76 -16.86
N ARG A 57 -0.50 1.11 -18.02
CA ARG A 57 0.75 1.85 -18.19
C ARG A 57 0.58 3.30 -17.70
N TYR A 58 0.20 3.49 -16.45
CA TYR A 58 0.08 4.81 -15.84
C TYR A 58 1.45 5.49 -15.81
N GLY A 59 1.51 6.73 -16.30
CA GLY A 59 2.73 7.54 -16.30
C GLY A 59 3.28 7.70 -14.88
N GLU A 60 2.39 7.70 -13.90
CA GLU A 60 2.66 7.79 -12.48
C GLU A 60 3.61 6.68 -12.00
N LEU A 61 3.33 5.40 -12.32
CA LEU A 61 4.21 4.29 -11.91
C LEU A 61 5.59 4.37 -12.57
N ARG A 62 5.65 4.83 -13.83
CA ARG A 62 6.94 5.07 -14.51
C ARG A 62 7.71 6.20 -13.83
N SER A 63 7.04 7.29 -13.46
CA SER A 63 7.65 8.41 -12.74
C SER A 63 8.14 7.98 -11.36
N ILE A 64 7.36 7.18 -10.63
CA ILE A 64 7.74 6.67 -9.30
C ILE A 64 9.02 5.84 -9.35
N ARG A 65 9.22 5.01 -10.37
CA ARG A 65 10.46 4.24 -10.55
C ARG A 65 11.71 5.13 -10.68
N ARG A 66 11.55 6.37 -11.14
CA ARG A 66 12.66 7.34 -11.25
C ARG A 66 13.07 7.92 -9.89
N LEU A 67 12.31 7.66 -8.84
CA LEU A 67 12.58 8.09 -7.46
C LEU A 67 13.42 7.07 -6.68
N ALA A 68 13.92 6.03 -7.34
CA ALA A 68 14.94 5.16 -6.77
C ALA A 68 16.19 5.99 -6.39
N PRO A 69 16.89 5.65 -5.29
CA PRO A 69 16.66 4.49 -4.42
C PRO A 69 15.64 4.75 -3.29
N ASN A 70 15.12 5.97 -3.14
CA ASN A 70 14.21 6.31 -2.04
C ASN A 70 12.85 5.60 -2.12
N VAL A 71 12.40 5.25 -3.32
CA VAL A 71 11.16 4.49 -3.52
C VAL A 71 11.44 3.16 -4.19
N GLU A 72 11.05 2.09 -3.50
CA GLU A 72 11.02 0.73 -4.04
C GLU A 72 9.58 0.35 -4.43
N LEU A 73 9.42 -0.29 -5.59
CA LEU A 73 8.12 -0.72 -6.11
C LEU A 73 8.16 -2.24 -6.36
N SER A 74 7.28 -2.97 -5.69
CA SER A 74 7.16 -4.42 -5.80
C SER A 74 5.76 -4.82 -6.31
N PRO A 75 5.58 -4.98 -7.63
CA PRO A 75 4.36 -5.54 -8.19
C PRO A 75 4.34 -7.06 -7.96
N ARG A 76 3.30 -7.55 -7.27
CA ARG A 76 3.20 -8.97 -6.88
C ARG A 76 1.97 -9.70 -7.45
N GLY A 77 1.00 -8.98 -8.01
CA GLY A 77 -0.19 -9.59 -8.62
C GLY A 77 0.04 -10.28 -9.97
N ARG A 78 -0.80 -11.26 -10.31
CA ARG A 78 -0.79 -12.03 -11.58
C ARG A 78 -1.55 -11.37 -12.74
N GLY A 79 -1.75 -10.07 -12.66
CA GLY A 79 -2.59 -9.33 -13.60
C GLY A 79 -3.86 -8.83 -12.92
N CYS A 80 -4.83 -8.47 -13.74
CA CYS A 80 -6.15 -8.08 -13.29
C CYS A 80 -7.10 -9.27 -13.38
N ILE A 81 -7.92 -9.43 -12.35
CA ILE A 81 -8.94 -10.49 -12.27
C ILE A 81 -10.07 -10.17 -13.25
N THR A 82 -10.69 -11.21 -13.82
CA THR A 82 -11.73 -11.08 -14.86
C THR A 82 -12.86 -10.15 -14.42
N ILE A 83 -13.34 -10.30 -13.18
CA ILE A 83 -14.43 -9.51 -12.59
C ILE A 83 -14.05 -8.02 -12.49
N VAL A 84 -12.78 -7.71 -12.19
CA VAL A 84 -12.29 -6.32 -12.06
C VAL A 84 -12.13 -5.66 -13.43
N CYS A 85 -11.63 -6.41 -14.40
CA CYS A 85 -11.24 -5.84 -15.69
C CYS A 85 -12.27 -6.02 -16.81
N GLY A 86 -13.37 -6.75 -16.58
CA GLY A 86 -14.39 -7.01 -17.60
C GLY A 86 -13.86 -7.78 -18.81
N ARG A 87 -12.72 -8.46 -18.68
CA ARG A 87 -12.09 -9.28 -19.73
C ARG A 87 -11.44 -10.52 -19.12
N PRO A 88 -11.35 -11.64 -19.84
CA PRO A 88 -10.73 -12.85 -19.32
C PRO A 88 -9.32 -12.60 -18.78
N SER A 89 -9.13 -12.96 -17.52
CA SER A 89 -7.82 -13.07 -16.92
C SER A 89 -7.00 -14.16 -17.62
N LYS A 90 -5.69 -13.95 -17.73
CA LYS A 90 -4.75 -14.97 -18.20
C LYS A 90 -4.36 -15.99 -17.13
N ALA A 91 -4.63 -15.67 -15.86
CA ALA A 91 -4.40 -16.53 -14.71
C ALA A 91 -5.74 -17.02 -14.15
N SER A 92 -5.74 -18.25 -13.62
CA SER A 92 -6.87 -18.81 -12.89
C SER A 92 -7.12 -18.07 -11.57
N GLU A 93 -8.30 -18.30 -10.98
CA GLU A 93 -8.63 -17.74 -9.67
C GLU A 93 -7.66 -18.20 -8.58
N GLU A 94 -7.26 -19.47 -8.61
CA GLU A 94 -6.30 -20.03 -7.64
C GLU A 94 -4.91 -19.39 -7.78
N GLU A 95 -4.46 -19.13 -9.01
CA GLU A 95 -3.19 -18.42 -9.23
C GLU A 95 -3.24 -16.97 -8.71
N HIS A 96 -4.39 -16.30 -8.84
CA HIS A 96 -4.59 -14.97 -8.26
C HIS A 96 -4.59 -15.03 -6.74
N ARG A 97 -5.28 -16.02 -6.16
CA ARG A 97 -5.32 -16.25 -4.71
C ARG A 97 -3.92 -16.49 -4.16
N GLN A 98 -3.16 -17.39 -4.78
CA GLN A 98 -1.81 -17.72 -4.34
C GLN A 98 -0.89 -16.50 -4.41
N ALA A 99 -0.91 -15.75 -5.52
CA ALA A 99 -0.10 -14.54 -5.67
C ALA A 99 -0.50 -13.42 -4.69
N ALA A 100 -1.80 -13.30 -4.38
CA ALA A 100 -2.30 -12.40 -3.36
C ALA A 100 -1.75 -12.75 -1.96
N LEU A 101 -1.78 -14.04 -1.60
CA LEU A 101 -1.24 -14.51 -0.32
C LEU A 101 0.27 -14.29 -0.24
N GLU A 102 1.02 -14.63 -1.29
CA GLU A 102 2.47 -14.36 -1.38
C GLU A 102 2.80 -12.87 -1.28
N ALA A 103 2.01 -12.01 -1.94
CA ALA A 103 2.15 -10.55 -1.84
C ALA A 103 1.92 -10.06 -0.40
N PHE A 104 0.94 -10.66 0.29
CA PHE A 104 0.62 -10.31 1.67
C PHE A 104 1.69 -10.76 2.65
N HIS A 105 2.24 -11.96 2.48
CA HIS A 105 3.39 -12.43 3.23
C HIS A 105 4.60 -11.50 3.05
N TYR A 106 4.89 -11.11 1.81
CA TYR A 106 5.96 -10.14 1.55
C TYR A 106 5.69 -8.77 2.17
N ALA A 107 4.44 -8.28 2.13
CA ALA A 107 4.09 -7.02 2.79
C ALA A 107 4.32 -7.08 4.31
N LYS A 108 4.03 -8.22 4.95
CA LYS A 108 4.35 -8.45 6.37
C LYS A 108 5.85 -8.34 6.63
N GLU A 109 6.68 -9.02 5.83
CA GLU A 109 8.15 -8.97 5.94
C GLU A 109 8.68 -7.54 5.78
N VAL A 110 8.20 -6.82 4.76
CA VAL A 110 8.55 -5.42 4.52
C VAL A 110 8.22 -4.55 5.73
N ILE A 111 7.01 -4.67 6.26
CA ILE A 111 6.55 -3.88 7.42
C ILE A 111 7.40 -4.17 8.65
N GLN A 112 7.73 -5.44 8.91
CA GLN A 112 8.52 -5.85 10.07
C GLN A 112 10.02 -5.56 9.94
N SER A 113 10.51 -5.31 8.72
CA SER A 113 11.94 -5.06 8.47
C SER A 113 12.49 -3.75 9.08
N ASN A 114 11.62 -2.82 9.48
CA ASN A 114 12.00 -1.46 9.92
C ASN A 114 12.87 -0.68 8.90
N ARG A 115 12.84 -1.08 7.62
CA ARG A 115 13.63 -0.44 6.55
C ARG A 115 12.93 0.75 5.90
N TYR A 116 11.64 0.93 6.10
CA TYR A 116 10.86 1.94 5.40
C TYR A 116 10.17 2.85 6.38
N ASP A 117 10.10 4.13 6.06
CA ASP A 117 9.32 5.10 6.81
C ASP A 117 7.85 5.13 6.36
N ILE A 118 7.56 4.65 5.13
CA ILE A 118 6.20 4.51 4.60
C ILE A 118 6.12 3.20 3.82
N VAL A 119 5.05 2.43 4.07
CA VAL A 119 4.67 1.26 3.26
C VAL A 119 3.29 1.48 2.67
N VAL A 120 3.20 1.45 1.34
CA VAL A 120 1.94 1.55 0.61
C VAL A 120 1.48 0.16 0.20
N LEU A 121 0.28 -0.23 0.64
CA LEU A 121 -0.38 -1.48 0.27
C LEU A 121 -1.45 -1.17 -0.78
N ASP A 122 -1.01 -1.05 -2.03
CA ASP A 122 -1.87 -0.63 -3.14
C ASP A 122 -2.77 -1.79 -3.57
N GLU A 123 -4.08 -1.54 -3.60
CA GLU A 123 -5.12 -2.52 -3.98
C GLU A 123 -5.28 -3.72 -3.03
N ILE A 124 -4.84 -3.61 -1.77
CA ILE A 124 -5.04 -4.66 -0.75
C ILE A 124 -6.51 -4.97 -0.45
N THR A 125 -7.41 -3.98 -0.60
CA THR A 125 -8.84 -4.16 -0.34
C THR A 125 -9.47 -5.21 -1.25
N TYR A 126 -8.93 -5.41 -2.45
CA TYR A 126 -9.42 -6.45 -3.35
C TYR A 126 -9.17 -7.87 -2.83
N LEU A 127 -8.09 -8.10 -2.07
CA LEU A 127 -7.84 -9.42 -1.48
C LEU A 127 -8.94 -9.82 -0.51
N VAL A 128 -9.41 -8.84 0.27
CA VAL A 128 -10.52 -9.02 1.20
C VAL A 128 -11.83 -9.17 0.44
N ASN A 129 -12.10 -8.30 -0.53
CA ASN A 129 -13.35 -8.30 -1.30
C ASN A 129 -13.54 -9.59 -2.13
N PHE A 130 -12.46 -10.19 -2.61
CA PHE A 130 -12.51 -11.48 -3.34
C PHE A 130 -12.41 -12.71 -2.43
N GLY A 131 -12.34 -12.53 -1.10
CA GLY A 131 -12.24 -13.64 -0.17
C GLY A 131 -10.91 -14.39 -0.19
N PHE A 132 -9.87 -13.81 -0.81
CA PHE A 132 -8.53 -14.38 -0.84
C PHE A 132 -7.83 -14.26 0.52
N LEU A 133 -8.15 -13.21 1.27
CA LEU A 133 -7.57 -12.91 2.58
C LEU A 133 -8.65 -12.48 3.58
N PRO A 134 -8.74 -13.11 4.77
CA PRO A 134 -9.62 -12.64 5.85
C PRO A 134 -9.22 -11.23 6.30
N VAL A 135 -10.21 -10.37 6.55
CA VAL A 135 -9.97 -8.97 6.97
C VAL A 135 -9.22 -8.91 8.30
N GLU A 136 -9.41 -9.90 9.17
CA GLU A 136 -8.76 -10.06 10.45
C GLU A 136 -7.24 -10.09 10.30
N GLN A 137 -6.72 -10.70 9.22
CA GLN A 137 -5.28 -10.73 8.97
C GLN A 137 -4.73 -9.34 8.63
N VAL A 138 -5.50 -8.51 7.92
CA VAL A 138 -5.12 -7.12 7.61
C VAL A 138 -5.14 -6.27 8.89
N LEU A 139 -6.18 -6.43 9.71
CA LEU A 139 -6.28 -5.76 11.01
C LEU A 139 -5.11 -6.14 11.92
N GLU A 140 -4.73 -7.41 11.93
CA GLU A 140 -3.60 -7.88 12.72
C GLU A 140 -2.27 -7.31 12.24
N LEU A 141 -2.05 -7.24 10.92
CA LEU A 141 -0.90 -6.56 10.34
C LEU A 141 -0.84 -5.09 10.76
N ILE A 142 -1.99 -4.41 10.77
CA ILE A 142 -2.07 -3.01 11.21
C ILE A 142 -1.72 -2.89 12.70
N ARG A 143 -2.20 -3.79 13.57
CA ARG A 143 -1.93 -3.75 15.01
C ARG A 143 -0.48 -4.05 15.37
N THR A 144 0.14 -4.98 14.64
CA THR A 144 1.51 -5.48 14.92
C THR A 144 2.60 -4.71 14.19
N ARG A 145 2.25 -3.69 13.40
CA ARG A 145 3.24 -2.86 12.70
C ARG A 145 4.13 -2.08 13.69
N PRO A 146 5.37 -1.74 13.31
CA PRO A 146 6.22 -0.87 14.12
C PRO A 146 5.54 0.46 14.47
N PRO A 147 5.63 0.98 15.71
CA PRO A 147 4.90 2.19 16.12
C PRO A 147 5.24 3.48 15.36
N HIS A 148 6.37 3.50 14.65
CA HIS A 148 6.80 4.63 13.83
C HIS A 148 6.27 4.59 12.39
N LEU A 149 5.70 3.46 11.96
CA LEU A 149 5.16 3.22 10.62
C LEU A 149 3.67 3.54 10.53
#